data_AF-A0A7S0DVC6-F1
#
_entry.id   AF-A0A7S0DVC6-F1
#
_cell.length_a   1.000
_cell.length_b   1.000
_cell.length_c   1.000
_cell.angle_alpha   90.00
_cell.angle_beta   90.00
_cell.angle_gamma   90.00
#
_symmetry.space_group_name_H-M   'P 1'
#
loop_
_entity.id
_entity.type
_entity.pdbx_description
1 polymer ?
#
loop_
_entity_poly.entity_id
_entity_poly.type
_entity_poly.pdbx_seq_one_letter_code
_entity_poly.pdbx_strand_id
1 'polypeptide(L)'
;KLKKFIEEFEQNGELKYMQQLQKVANRSRRVVEISMDDLEDMDEDLASSLRMNTRRYLSLLGQAIDQCMPEPDGQLEEEDVLDVLLQQRMQVRNGQEEAQRDQETQIPLELKRRFEV
;
A
#
# COMPACT_ATOMS: atom_id res chain seq x y z
N LYS A 1 -2.12 15.10 -5.61
CA LYS A 1 -3.30 15.25 -4.74
C LYS A 1 -3.36 14.15 -3.68
N LEU A 2 -3.59 12.88 -4.05
CA LEU A 2 -3.63 11.77 -3.08
C LEU A 2 -2.34 11.59 -2.27
N LYS A 3 -1.17 11.69 -2.92
CA LYS A 3 0.13 11.67 -2.23
C LYS A 3 0.21 12.74 -1.13
N LYS A 4 -0.14 13.98 -1.51
CA LYS A 4 -0.18 15.14 -0.63
C LYS A 4 -1.14 14.94 0.55
N PHE A 5 -2.31 14.34 0.30
CA PHE A 5 -3.26 13.97 1.35
C PHE A 5 -2.64 13.02 2.39
N ILE A 6 -1.94 11.98 1.93
CA ILE A 6 -1.32 11.00 2.84
C ILE A 6 -0.20 11.64 3.67
N GLU A 7 0.61 12.52 3.07
CA GLU A 7 1.78 13.12 3.73
C GLU A 7 1.44 14.30 4.65
N GLU A 8 0.44 15.11 4.29
CA GLU A 8 0.16 16.40 4.94
C GLU A 8 -1.11 16.41 5.79
N PHE A 9 -1.95 15.37 5.74
CA PHE A 9 -3.18 15.36 6.54
C PHE A 9 -2.87 15.22 8.02
N GLU A 10 -3.18 16.28 8.75
CA GLU A 10 -2.95 16.41 10.19
C GLU A 10 -4.30 16.40 10.92
N GLN A 11 -4.41 15.53 11.92
CA GLN A 11 -5.54 15.51 12.85
C GLN A 11 -5.00 15.61 14.27
N ASN A 12 -5.43 16.64 15.01
CA ASN A 12 -5.04 16.87 16.41
C ASN A 12 -3.52 17.01 16.65
N GLY A 13 -2.75 17.61 15.73
CA GLY A 13 -1.31 17.76 15.90
C GLY A 13 -0.47 16.60 15.34
N GLU A 14 -1.13 15.56 14.82
CA GLU A 14 -0.46 14.33 14.37
C GLU A 14 -0.83 13.98 12.93
N LEU A 15 0.15 13.47 12.19
CA LEU A 15 -0.05 12.94 10.83
C LEU A 15 -0.71 11.56 10.91
N LYS A 16 -2.04 11.55 11.02
CA LYS A 16 -2.87 10.35 11.20
C LYS A 16 -2.51 9.23 10.23
N TYR A 17 -2.43 9.53 8.94
CA TYR A 17 -2.17 8.53 7.91
C TYR A 17 -0.73 8.05 7.92
N MET A 18 0.24 8.92 8.21
CA MET A 18 1.64 8.52 8.35
C MET A 18 1.83 7.57 9.53
N GLN A 19 1.16 7.79 10.66
CA GLN A 19 1.20 6.84 11.78
C GLN A 19 0.59 5.47 11.40
N GLN A 20 -0.49 5.46 10.62
CA GLN A 20 -1.05 4.21 10.10
C GLN A 20 -0.06 3.50 9.16
N LEU A 21 0.60 4.24 8.27
CA LEU A 21 1.64 3.70 7.40
C LEU A 21 2.83 3.16 8.18
N GLN A 22 3.24 3.80 9.26
CA GLN A 22 4.31 3.29 10.12
C GLN A 22 3.93 1.94 10.74
N LYS A 23 2.68 1.79 11.19
CA LYS A 23 2.16 0.50 11.69
C LYS A 23 2.17 -0.59 10.62
N VAL A 24 1.88 -0.21 9.37
CA VAL A 24 1.95 -1.12 8.21
C VAL A 24 3.39 -1.48 7.86
N ALA A 25 4.31 -0.51 7.86
CA ALA A 25 5.73 -0.72 7.63
C ALA A 25 6.35 -1.65 8.69
N ASN A 26 5.95 -1.47 9.96
CA ASN A 26 6.32 -2.32 11.08
C ASN A 26 5.58 -3.68 11.09
N ARG A 27 4.77 -3.99 10.08
CA ARG A 27 3.99 -5.24 9.93
C ARG A 27 2.96 -5.50 11.04
N SER A 28 2.69 -4.52 11.89
CA SER A 28 1.69 -4.61 12.96
C SER A 28 0.25 -4.50 12.45
N ARG A 29 0.05 -3.90 11.27
CA ARG A 29 -1.26 -3.72 10.63
C ARG A 29 -1.18 -4.03 9.13
N ARG A 30 -2.25 -4.60 8.58
CA ARG A 30 -2.38 -4.94 7.15
C ARG A 30 -3.48 -4.17 6.44
N VAL A 31 -4.11 -3.21 7.10
CA VAL A 31 -5.22 -2.42 6.53
C VAL A 31 -4.91 -0.95 6.75
N VAL A 32 -4.97 -0.16 5.68
CA VAL A 32 -4.88 1.30 5.72
C VAL A 32 -6.30 1.85 5.58
N GLU A 33 -6.88 2.32 6.67
CA GLU A 33 -8.23 2.88 6.66
C GLU A 33 -8.17 4.36 6.31
N ILE A 34 -8.77 4.72 5.17
CA ILE A 34 -8.95 6.10 4.73
C ILE A 34 -10.37 6.57 5.03
N SER A 35 -10.51 7.62 5.83
CA SER A 35 -11.81 8.22 6.11
C SER A 35 -12.24 9.11 4.95
N MET A 36 -13.51 8.98 4.55
CA MET A 36 -14.10 9.86 3.55
C MET A 36 -14.26 11.29 4.07
N ASP A 37 -14.58 11.44 5.36
CA ASP A 37 -14.76 12.76 5.97
C ASP A 37 -13.45 13.55 5.96
N ASP A 38 -12.33 12.88 6.27
CA ASP A 38 -10.98 13.47 6.21
C ASP A 38 -10.61 13.93 4.79
N LEU A 39 -11.03 13.18 3.76
CA LEU A 39 -10.83 13.56 2.36
C LEU A 39 -11.67 14.78 1.98
N GLU A 40 -12.92 14.85 2.45
CA GLU A 40 -13.80 16.00 2.23
C GLU A 40 -13.26 17.26 2.90
N ASP A 41 -12.73 17.15 4.12
CA ASP A 41 -12.14 18.25 4.86
C ASP A 41 -10.92 18.86 4.14
N MET A 42 -10.16 18.04 3.41
CA MET A 42 -8.95 18.51 2.71
C MET A 42 -9.19 18.92 1.25
N ASP A 43 -9.99 18.16 0.49
CA ASP A 43 -10.28 18.40 -0.93
C ASP A 43 -11.63 17.77 -1.32
N GLU A 44 -12.71 18.55 -1.21
CA GLU A 44 -14.08 18.13 -1.54
C GLU A 44 -14.23 17.60 -2.98
N ASP A 45 -13.52 18.20 -3.95
CA ASP A 45 -13.54 17.74 -5.34
C ASP A 45 -12.91 16.35 -5.49
N LEU A 46 -11.84 16.10 -4.74
CA LEU A 46 -11.18 14.80 -4.69
C LEU A 46 -12.10 13.74 -4.06
N ALA A 47 -12.76 14.08 -2.95
CA ALA A 47 -13.72 13.19 -2.29
C ALA A 47 -14.90 12.84 -3.21
N SER A 48 -15.47 13.84 -3.89
CA SER A 48 -16.54 13.66 -4.88
C SER A 48 -16.08 12.78 -6.05
N SER A 49 -14.88 13.02 -6.57
CA SER A 49 -14.29 12.21 -7.65
C SER A 49 -14.05 10.75 -7.23
N LEU A 50 -13.64 10.54 -5.98
CA LEU A 50 -13.41 9.22 -5.41
C LEU A 50 -14.73 8.46 -5.21
N ARG A 51 -15.79 9.14 -4.74
CA ARG A 51 -17.16 8.58 -4.67
C ARG A 51 -17.69 8.17 -6.03
N MET A 52 -17.39 8.94 -7.08
CA MET A 52 -17.86 8.66 -8.44
C MET A 52 -17.09 7.50 -9.11
N ASN A 53 -15.84 7.22 -8.71
CA ASN A 53 -15.05 6.12 -9.27
C ASN A 53 -14.12 5.46 -8.24
N THR A 54 -14.71 4.81 -7.24
CA THR A 54 -13.96 4.24 -6.12
C THR A 54 -12.92 3.21 -6.55
N ARG A 55 -13.25 2.36 -7.54
CA ARG A 55 -12.33 1.31 -8.02
C ARG A 55 -11.02 1.87 -8.57
N ARG A 56 -11.07 2.91 -9.40
CA ARG A 56 -9.85 3.52 -9.96
C ARG A 56 -9.05 4.23 -8.87
N TYR A 57 -9.74 4.96 -8.00
CA TYR A 57 -9.10 5.70 -6.92
C TYR A 57 -8.48 4.79 -5.87
N LEU A 58 -9.00 3.57 -5.68
CA LEU A 58 -8.37 2.55 -4.84
C LEU A 58 -6.99 2.14 -5.37
N SER A 59 -6.89 1.83 -6.67
CA SER A 59 -5.60 1.51 -7.29
C SER A 59 -4.61 2.68 -7.22
N LEU A 60 -5.09 3.92 -7.41
CA LEU A 60 -4.28 5.15 -7.30
C LEU A 60 -3.84 5.44 -5.86
N LEU A 61 -4.71 5.21 -4.87
CA LEU A 61 -4.39 5.32 -3.45
C LEU A 61 -3.30 4.34 -3.07
N GLY A 62 -3.43 3.08 -3.47
CA GLY A 62 -2.38 2.10 -3.20
C GLY A 62 -1.04 2.47 -3.87
N GLN A 63 -1.05 3.04 -5.08
CA GLN A 63 0.18 3.55 -5.71
C GLN A 63 0.77 4.74 -4.95
N ALA A 64 -0.07 5.62 -4.41
CA ALA A 64 0.39 6.74 -3.59
C ALA A 64 0.98 6.26 -2.26
N ILE A 65 0.35 5.27 -1.62
CA ILE A 65 0.85 4.64 -0.39
C ILE A 65 2.21 3.96 -0.66
N ASP A 66 2.35 3.21 -1.75
CA ASP A 66 3.62 2.57 -2.12
C ASP A 66 4.77 3.59 -2.25
N GLN A 67 4.47 4.83 -2.68
CA GLN A 67 5.44 5.92 -2.82
C GLN A 67 5.74 6.67 -1.52
N CYS A 68 4.85 6.59 -0.53
CA CYS A 68 4.92 7.30 0.75
C CYS A 68 5.25 6.38 1.93
N MET A 69 5.48 5.09 1.68
CA MET A 69 5.74 4.12 2.74
C MET A 69 7.05 4.45 3.48
N PRO A 70 7.01 4.69 4.80
CA PRO A 70 8.21 4.98 5.58
C PRO A 70 9.05 3.73 5.83
N GLU A 71 10.29 3.93 6.28
CA GLU A 71 11.13 2.84 6.74
C GLU A 71 10.60 2.26 8.07
N PRO A 72 10.73 0.94 8.32
CA PRO A 72 10.31 0.36 9.60
C PRO A 72 11.16 0.86 10.77
N ASP A 73 10.51 1.30 11.85
CA ASP A 73 11.16 1.91 13.03
C ASP A 73 11.65 0.87 14.07
N GLY A 74 11.34 -0.42 13.88
CA GLY A 74 11.59 -1.48 14.86
C GLY A 74 12.00 -2.83 14.27
N GLN A 75 12.35 -3.76 15.15
CA GLN A 75 12.54 -5.16 14.77
C GLN A 75 11.21 -5.71 14.24
N LEU A 76 11.22 -6.09 12.96
CA LEU A 76 10.08 -6.72 12.30
C LEU A 76 9.75 -8.01 13.07
N GLU A 77 8.55 -8.12 13.62
CA GLU A 77 8.07 -9.40 14.14
C GLU A 77 7.99 -10.42 12.99
N GLU A 78 8.17 -11.69 13.35
CA GLU A 78 8.55 -12.86 12.55
C GLU A 78 8.04 -12.93 11.09
N GLU A 79 8.80 -13.67 10.26
CA GLU A 79 8.48 -13.91 8.85
C GLU A 79 7.03 -14.34 8.64
N ASP A 80 6.25 -13.42 8.09
CA ASP A 80 4.89 -13.61 7.65
C ASP A 80 4.85 -14.76 6.63
N VAL A 81 3.88 -15.68 6.75
CA VAL A 81 3.72 -16.82 5.83
C VAL A 81 3.66 -16.35 4.37
N LEU A 82 3.13 -15.15 4.12
CA LEU A 82 3.10 -14.56 2.78
C LEU A 82 4.51 -14.28 2.23
N ASP A 83 5.46 -13.92 3.09
CA ASP A 83 6.86 -13.65 2.72
C ASP A 83 7.54 -14.94 2.29
N VAL A 84 7.36 -15.98 3.10
CA VAL A 84 7.88 -17.32 2.80
C VAL A 84 7.32 -17.82 1.48
N LEU A 85 6.02 -17.67 1.24
CA LEU A 85 5.38 -18.07 -0.02
C LEU A 85 5.88 -17.25 -1.22
N LEU A 86 6.06 -15.94 -1.06
CA LEU A 86 6.57 -15.08 -2.13
C LEU A 86 8.05 -15.39 -2.42
N GLN A 87 8.87 -15.59 -1.40
CA GLN A 87 10.28 -16.00 -1.54
C GLN A 87 10.40 -17.36 -2.23
N GLN A 88 9.61 -18.35 -1.81
CA GLN A 88 9.56 -19.66 -2.46
C GLN A 88 9.16 -19.54 -3.93
N ARG A 89 8.16 -18.72 -4.25
CA ARG A 89 7.73 -18.48 -5.64
C ARG A 89 8.81 -17.81 -6.48
N MET A 90 9.57 -16.88 -5.91
CA MET A 90 10.70 -16.24 -6.60
C MET A 90 11.87 -17.23 -6.78
N GLN A 91 12.16 -18.07 -5.78
CA GLN A 91 13.21 -19.09 -5.86
C GLN A 91 12.90 -20.17 -6.90
N VAL A 92 11.64 -20.64 -7.00
CA VAL A 92 11.20 -21.56 -8.06
C VAL A 92 11.41 -20.95 -9.45
N ARG A 93 11.15 -19.64 -9.59
CA ARG A 93 11.36 -18.91 -10.85
C ARG A 93 12.84 -18.76 -11.22
N ASN A 94 13.69 -18.46 -10.24
CA ASN A 94 15.13 -18.29 -10.45
C ASN A 94 15.87 -19.63 -10.58
N GLY A 95 15.33 -20.73 -10.05
CA GLY A 95 15.86 -22.09 -10.26
C GLY A 95 15.43 -22.70 -11.60
N GLN A 96 14.48 -22.08 -12.30
CA GLN A 96 14.04 -22.41 -13.66
C GLN A 96 14.60 -21.39 -14.65
N GLU A 97 15.91 -21.18 -14.67
CA GLU A 97 16.53 -20.34 -15.69
C GLU A 97 16.52 -21.05 -17.05
N GLU A 98 16.13 -20.29 -18.09
CA GLU A 98 16.48 -20.43 -19.53
C GLU A 98 15.44 -20.89 -20.57
N ALA A 99 14.32 -21.57 -20.26
CA ALA A 99 13.53 -22.18 -21.34
C ALA A 99 12.39 -21.34 -21.96
N GLN A 100 11.77 -20.38 -21.24
CA GLN A 100 10.59 -19.65 -21.77
C GLN A 100 10.57 -18.20 -21.30
N ARG A 101 11.38 -17.36 -21.94
CA ARG A 101 11.16 -15.92 -21.96
C ARG A 101 9.94 -15.65 -22.81
N ASP A 102 8.76 -15.57 -22.20
CA ASP A 102 7.69 -14.72 -22.68
C ASP A 102 6.78 -14.31 -21.50
N GLN A 103 6.82 -13.02 -21.19
CA GLN A 103 5.68 -12.11 -21.09
C GLN A 103 4.39 -12.66 -20.40
N GLU A 104 3.85 -11.91 -19.43
CA GLU A 104 2.49 -12.08 -18.85
C GLU A 104 2.27 -12.95 -17.60
N THR A 105 3.20 -12.95 -16.65
CA THR A 105 2.75 -13.06 -15.24
C THR A 105 3.57 -12.17 -14.32
N GLN A 106 3.55 -10.87 -14.61
CA GLN A 106 3.86 -9.89 -13.57
C GLN A 106 2.73 -10.00 -12.56
N ILE A 107 3.02 -10.54 -11.36
CA ILE A 107 2.06 -10.57 -10.26
C ILE A 107 1.59 -9.12 -10.07
N PRO A 108 0.28 -8.84 -10.22
CA PRO A 108 -0.28 -7.51 -10.00
C PRO A 108 0.28 -6.93 -8.70
N LEU A 109 0.70 -5.66 -8.71
CA LEU A 109 1.27 -5.01 -7.54
C LEU A 109 0.32 -5.10 -6.33
N GLU A 110 -0.98 -5.08 -6.61
CA GLU A 110 -2.07 -5.30 -5.65
C GLU A 110 -1.93 -6.60 -4.85
N LEU A 111 -1.43 -7.68 -5.45
CA LEU A 111 -1.19 -8.98 -4.79
C LEU A 111 0.17 -9.06 -4.09
N LYS A 112 1.08 -8.12 -4.35
CA LYS A 112 2.36 -7.99 -3.63
C LYS A 112 2.25 -7.07 -2.42
N ARG A 113 1.24 -6.20 -2.40
CA ARG A 113 0.98 -5.32 -1.27
C ARG A 113 0.62 -6.16 -0.06
N ARG A 114 1.23 -5.82 1.08
CA ARG A 114 0.90 -6.41 2.38
C ARG A 114 -0.25 -5.69 3.07
N PHE A 115 -0.76 -4.64 2.42
CA PHE A 115 -1.84 -3.83 2.92
C PHE A 115 -3.02 -3.82 1.95
N GLU A 116 -4.20 -3.85 2.53
CA GLU A 116 -5.46 -3.55 1.87
C GLU A 116 -5.84 -2.10 2.17
N VAL A 117 -6.43 -1.43 1.18
CA VAL A 117 -6.97 -0.05 1.28
C VAL A 117 -8.48 -0.14 1.22
#